data_AF-A0A1Q6KFE0-F1
#
_entry.id   AF-A0A1Q6KFE0-F1
#
_cell.length_a   1.000
_cell.length_b   1.000
_cell.length_c   1.000
_cell.angle_alpha   90.00
_cell.angle_beta   90.00
_cell.angle_gamma   90.00
#
_symmetry.space_group_name_H-M   'P 1'
#
loop_
_entity.id
_entity.type
_entity.pdbx_description
1 polymer ?
#
loop_
_entity_poly.entity_id
_entity_poly.type
_entity_poly.pdbx_seq_one_letter_code
_entity_poly.pdbx_strand_id
1 'polypeptide(L)'
;MKKLLTILLLIMLIISLLQIANMYALYKQENQGDYSNLLGVWSIKVNGADISSGDQNLTFNMTEDNLIYLDSARVKSQKMAPGTQACFEIIIDPTNTDVSVIYQLDMQFEQLTTKMKLVKVENWFQKAGNEEKIENTDISTNLASNTQKAVIPISKINDKYLNHVKLYFEWINDENNNAIDSEIGQTENAKISVPLKINLKQYTGEVIGNEQGN
;
A
#
# COMPACT_ATOMS: atom_id res chain seq x y z
N MET A 1 45.92 50.80 31.47
CA MET A 1 45.99 49.52 30.73
C MET A 1 44.85 48.57 31.08
N LYS A 2 44.65 48.16 32.35
CA LYS A 2 43.56 47.23 32.74
C LYS A 2 42.16 47.69 32.30
N LYS A 3 41.78 48.95 32.56
CA LYS A 3 40.46 49.50 32.15
C LYS A 3 40.25 49.50 30.63
N LEU A 4 41.30 49.79 29.86
CA LEU A 4 41.25 49.77 28.40
C LEU A 4 41.12 48.34 27.86
N LEU A 5 41.82 47.39 28.49
CA LEU A 5 41.73 45.96 28.19
C LEU A 5 40.33 45.40 28.53
N THR A 6 39.74 45.83 29.64
CA THR A 6 38.38 45.44 30.03
C THR A 6 37.33 45.96 29.04
N ILE A 7 37.48 47.21 28.56
CA ILE A 7 36.59 47.77 27.54
C ILE A 7 36.73 47.00 26.22
N LEU A 8 37.96 46.69 25.80
CA LEU A 8 38.21 45.90 24.59
C LEU A 8 37.59 44.50 24.68
N LEU A 9 37.69 43.86 25.84
CA LEU A 9 37.12 42.53 26.09
C LEU A 9 35.59 42.56 26.05
N LEU A 10 34.97 43.64 26.57
CA LEU A 10 33.52 43.83 26.50
C LEU A 10 33.04 44.01 25.06
N ILE A 11 33.78 44.77 24.24
CA ILE A 11 33.46 44.98 22.82
C ILE A 11 33.53 43.64 22.06
N MET A 12 34.58 42.85 22.30
CA MET A 12 34.71 41.52 21.68
C MET A 12 33.59 40.56 22.10
N LEU A 13 33.14 40.62 23.35
CA LEU A 13 32.01 39.84 23.84
C LEU A 13 30.69 40.24 23.17
N ILE A 14 30.47 41.54 22.92
CA ILE A 14 29.26 42.00 22.22
C ILE A 14 29.28 41.53 20.76
N ILE A 15 30.43 41.59 20.09
CA ILE A 15 30.57 41.14 18.70
C ILE A 15 30.30 39.63 18.58
N SER A 16 30.79 38.81 19.53
CA SER A 16 30.54 37.37 19.50
C SER A 16 29.06 37.02 19.73
N LEU A 17 28.37 37.73 20.62
CA LEU A 17 26.94 37.55 20.85
C LEU A 17 26.10 37.92 19.60
N LEU A 18 26.48 38.98 18.88
CA LEU A 18 25.83 39.36 17.62
C LEU A 18 26.04 38.31 16.51
N GLN A 19 27.24 37.73 16.43
CA GLN A 19 27.52 36.66 15.47
C GLN A 19 26.71 35.39 15.76
N ILE A 20 26.58 34.99 17.03
CA ILE A 20 25.77 33.83 17.44
C ILE A 20 24.29 34.07 17.07
N ALA A 21 23.74 35.26 17.30
CA ALA A 21 22.36 35.57 16.94
C ALA A 21 22.10 35.47 15.43
N ASN A 22 23.03 35.97 14.60
CA ASN A 22 22.94 35.86 13.15
C ASN A 22 23.07 34.41 12.66
N MET A 23 23.93 33.62 13.32
CA MET A 23 24.08 32.19 13.03
C MET A 23 22.81 31.42 13.38
N TYR A 24 22.19 31.70 14.53
CA TYR A 24 20.90 31.13 14.92
C TYR A 24 19.77 31.52 13.94
N ALA A 25 19.77 32.74 13.40
CA ALA A 25 18.79 33.15 12.39
C ALA A 25 18.95 32.35 11.08
N LEU A 26 20.19 32.10 10.64
CA LEU A 26 20.48 31.29 9.46
C LEU A 26 20.12 29.80 9.68
N TYR A 27 20.48 29.22 10.83
CA TYR A 27 20.09 27.84 11.17
C TYR A 27 18.59 27.66 11.38
N LYS A 28 17.90 28.70 11.89
CA LYS A 28 16.44 28.69 12.00
C LYS A 28 15.79 28.85 10.62
N GLN A 29 16.36 29.62 9.70
CA GLN A 29 15.89 29.70 8.31
C GLN A 29 16.13 28.41 7.52
N GLU A 30 17.25 27.70 7.74
CA GLU A 30 17.52 26.42 7.07
C GLU A 30 16.56 25.30 7.54
N ASN A 31 16.08 25.38 8.79
CA ASN A 31 15.10 24.44 9.37
C ASN A 31 13.65 24.94 9.34
N GLN A 32 13.42 26.18 8.89
CA GLN A 32 12.11 26.77 8.60
C GLN A 32 12.09 27.28 7.16
N GLY A 33 12.64 26.50 6.23
CA GLY A 33 12.04 26.47 4.92
C GLY A 33 10.57 26.16 5.17
N ASP A 34 9.69 27.10 4.81
CA ASP A 34 8.28 26.82 4.67
C ASP A 34 8.19 25.61 3.72
N TYR A 35 8.19 24.41 4.29
CA TYR A 35 7.35 23.35 3.80
C TYR A 35 5.93 23.89 4.03
N SER A 36 5.53 24.86 3.20
CA SER A 36 4.18 24.85 2.72
C SER A 36 4.04 23.44 2.23
N ASN A 37 3.44 22.59 3.07
CA ASN A 37 2.75 21.44 2.56
C ASN A 37 1.91 22.03 1.43
N LEU A 38 2.37 21.87 0.18
CA LEU A 38 1.43 21.60 -0.88
C LEU A 38 0.73 20.36 -0.35
N LEU A 39 -0.31 20.58 0.48
CA LEU A 39 -1.29 19.59 0.85
C LEU A 39 -2.01 19.36 -0.47
N GLY A 40 -1.36 18.64 -1.37
CA GLY A 40 -1.97 18.12 -2.57
C GLY A 40 -3.25 17.44 -2.12
N VAL A 41 -4.32 17.60 -2.88
CA VAL A 41 -5.59 16.98 -2.51
C VAL A 41 -5.34 15.48 -2.36
N TRP A 42 -5.74 14.92 -1.22
CA TRP A 42 -5.69 13.48 -0.95
C TRP A 42 -7.11 12.94 -1.08
N SER A 43 -7.47 12.45 -2.26
CA SER A 43 -8.80 11.93 -2.57
C SER A 43 -8.68 10.58 -3.26
N ILE A 44 -8.77 9.50 -2.47
CA ILE A 44 -8.63 8.13 -2.97
C ILE A 44 -9.87 7.33 -2.59
N LYS A 45 -10.38 6.56 -3.56
CA LYS A 45 -11.41 5.55 -3.31
C LYS A 45 -10.88 4.16 -3.62
N VAL A 46 -11.27 3.17 -2.82
CA VAL A 46 -10.96 1.76 -3.05
C VAL A 46 -12.27 1.00 -3.18
N ASN A 47 -12.50 0.38 -4.34
CA ASN A 47 -13.78 -0.24 -4.70
C ASN A 47 -14.99 0.70 -4.47
N GLY A 48 -14.80 2.00 -4.71
CA GLY A 48 -15.81 3.04 -4.53
C GLY A 48 -15.95 3.59 -3.10
N ALA A 49 -15.39 2.95 -2.08
CA ALA A 49 -15.35 3.47 -0.72
C ALA A 49 -14.29 4.58 -0.61
N ASP A 50 -14.66 5.73 -0.07
CA ASP A 50 -13.74 6.85 0.18
C ASP A 50 -12.84 6.53 1.38
N ILE A 51 -11.53 6.68 1.18
CA ILE A 51 -10.50 6.33 2.17
C ILE A 51 -9.62 7.53 2.54
N SER A 52 -10.04 8.73 2.18
CA SER A 52 -9.27 9.95 2.36
C SER A 52 -9.20 10.48 3.78
N SER A 53 -9.95 9.90 4.71
CA SER A 53 -10.00 10.31 6.11
C SER A 53 -8.71 10.04 6.91
N GLY A 54 -7.68 9.45 6.29
CA GLY A 54 -6.35 9.32 6.90
C GLY A 54 -6.15 8.07 7.77
N ASP A 55 -7.10 7.13 7.76
CA ASP A 55 -6.90 5.80 8.33
C ASP A 55 -5.89 5.03 7.48
N GLN A 56 -4.61 5.20 7.83
CA GLN A 56 -3.55 4.32 7.36
C GLN A 56 -3.90 2.93 7.89
N ASN A 57 -4.15 1.98 6.98
CA ASN A 57 -4.56 0.58 7.24
C ASN A 57 -6.08 0.34 7.27
N LEU A 58 -6.67 0.28 6.08
CA LEU A 58 -8.05 -0.20 5.94
C LEU A 58 -8.05 -1.70 5.71
N THR A 59 -8.92 -2.39 6.41
CA THR A 59 -9.17 -3.82 6.19
C THR A 59 -10.45 -3.99 5.40
N PHE A 60 -10.36 -4.69 4.27
CA PHE A 60 -11.48 -5.13 3.46
C PHE A 60 -11.62 -6.64 3.59
N ASN A 61 -12.86 -7.13 3.49
CA ASN A 61 -13.14 -8.54 3.38
C ASN A 61 -13.55 -8.86 1.94
N MET A 62 -12.82 -9.76 1.31
CA MET A 62 -13.16 -10.33 0.02
C MET A 62 -14.19 -11.43 0.26
N THR A 63 -15.47 -11.08 0.10
CA THR A 63 -16.61 -11.99 0.28
C THR A 63 -17.01 -12.64 -1.05
N GLU A 64 -17.86 -13.67 -0.98
CA GLU A 64 -18.35 -14.42 -2.14
C GLU A 64 -18.88 -13.52 -3.26
N ASP A 65 -19.58 -12.43 -2.94
CA ASP A 65 -20.15 -11.51 -3.94
C ASP A 65 -19.10 -10.92 -4.90
N ASN A 66 -17.83 -10.89 -4.47
CA ASN A 66 -16.74 -10.32 -5.22
C ASN A 66 -15.65 -11.35 -5.58
N LEU A 67 -15.75 -12.58 -5.07
CA LEU A 67 -14.80 -13.66 -5.35
C LEU A 67 -15.21 -14.44 -6.58
N ILE A 68 -14.26 -14.61 -7.49
CA ILE A 68 -14.44 -15.43 -8.68
C ILE A 68 -13.64 -16.71 -8.51
N TYR A 69 -14.32 -17.82 -8.25
CA TYR A 69 -13.71 -19.15 -8.22
C TYR A 69 -13.32 -19.59 -9.63
N LEU A 70 -12.11 -20.10 -9.78
CA LEU A 70 -11.61 -20.61 -11.05
C LEU A 70 -11.98 -22.08 -11.17
N ASP A 71 -12.50 -22.46 -12.35
CA ASP A 71 -12.87 -23.84 -12.62
C ASP A 71 -11.69 -24.79 -12.46
N SER A 72 -11.93 -25.91 -11.79
CA SER A 72 -10.96 -26.98 -11.60
C SER A 72 -11.57 -28.31 -12.02
N ALA A 73 -10.85 -29.06 -12.86
CA ALA A 73 -11.27 -30.42 -13.24
C ALA A 73 -11.32 -31.40 -12.05
N ARG A 74 -10.73 -31.01 -10.90
CA ARG A 74 -10.58 -31.86 -9.71
C ARG A 74 -11.62 -31.59 -8.63
N VAL A 75 -12.36 -30.49 -8.73
CA VAL A 75 -13.34 -30.07 -7.71
C VAL A 75 -14.71 -29.99 -8.35
N LYS A 76 -15.71 -30.64 -7.75
CA LYS A 76 -17.10 -30.58 -8.23
C LYS A 76 -17.63 -29.15 -8.08
N SER A 77 -18.47 -28.74 -9.02
CA SER A 77 -19.21 -27.47 -8.94
C SER A 77 -19.91 -27.34 -7.58
N GLN A 78 -19.93 -26.12 -7.03
CA GLN A 78 -20.49 -25.76 -5.71
C GLN A 78 -19.81 -26.40 -4.48
N LYS A 79 -18.65 -27.02 -4.67
CA LYS A 79 -17.77 -27.47 -3.59
C LYS A 79 -16.42 -26.79 -3.70
N MET A 80 -15.73 -26.69 -2.57
CA MET A 80 -14.34 -26.25 -2.51
C MET A 80 -13.50 -27.33 -1.83
N ALA A 81 -12.25 -27.43 -2.23
CA ALA A 81 -11.30 -28.34 -1.62
C ALA A 81 -9.89 -27.74 -1.76
N PRO A 82 -8.89 -28.30 -1.06
CA PRO A 82 -7.50 -28.01 -1.37
C PRO A 82 -7.21 -28.13 -2.87
N GLY A 83 -6.56 -27.11 -3.43
CA GLY A 83 -6.31 -26.92 -4.87
C GLY A 83 -7.35 -26.04 -5.58
N THR A 84 -8.44 -25.63 -4.92
CA THR A 84 -9.34 -24.59 -5.46
C THR A 84 -8.60 -23.26 -5.56
N GLN A 85 -8.72 -22.60 -6.70
CA GLN A 85 -8.20 -21.25 -6.92
C GLN A 85 -9.36 -20.27 -7.02
N ALA A 86 -9.12 -19.05 -6.57
CA ALA A 86 -10.05 -17.94 -6.74
C ALA A 86 -9.29 -16.64 -6.97
N CYS A 87 -10.01 -15.64 -7.48
CA CYS A 87 -9.47 -14.32 -7.69
C CYS A 87 -10.44 -13.21 -7.28
N PHE A 88 -9.87 -12.04 -7.03
CA PHE A 88 -10.58 -10.82 -6.63
C PHE A 88 -9.89 -9.61 -7.23
N GLU A 89 -10.69 -8.62 -7.60
CA GLU A 89 -10.21 -7.38 -8.19
C GLU A 89 -10.42 -6.20 -7.23
N ILE A 90 -9.36 -5.41 -7.06
CA ILE A 90 -9.36 -4.15 -6.33
C ILE A 90 -9.19 -3.04 -7.34
N ILE A 91 -10.06 -2.04 -7.27
CA ILE A 91 -10.01 -0.83 -8.08
C ILE A 91 -9.67 0.32 -7.13
N ILE A 92 -8.49 0.89 -7.32
CA ILE A 92 -8.05 2.10 -6.64
C ILE A 92 -8.28 3.28 -7.59
N ASP A 93 -9.10 4.23 -7.15
CA ASP A 93 -9.43 5.47 -7.84
C ASP A 93 -8.69 6.63 -7.16
N PRO A 94 -7.53 7.05 -7.68
CA PRO A 94 -6.79 8.20 -7.18
C PRO A 94 -7.12 9.49 -7.96
N THR A 95 -8.14 9.52 -8.83
CA THR A 95 -8.29 10.55 -9.88
C THR A 95 -8.41 11.98 -9.39
N ASN A 96 -8.72 12.18 -8.11
CA ASN A 96 -8.82 13.48 -7.45
C ASN A 96 -7.64 13.74 -6.48
N THR A 97 -6.54 13.00 -6.63
CA THR A 97 -5.32 13.16 -5.84
C THR A 97 -4.26 13.93 -6.62
N ASP A 98 -3.52 14.83 -5.96
CA ASP A 98 -2.50 15.68 -6.61
C ASP A 98 -1.06 15.18 -6.42
N VAL A 99 -0.88 14.00 -5.84
CA VAL A 99 0.43 13.39 -5.57
C VAL A 99 0.49 11.95 -6.07
N SER A 100 1.69 11.48 -6.42
CA SER A 100 1.90 10.05 -6.66
C SER A 100 1.58 9.25 -5.40
N VAL A 101 1.02 8.06 -5.57
CA VAL A 101 0.59 7.19 -4.47
C VAL A 101 1.42 5.91 -4.48
N ILE A 102 1.86 5.46 -3.31
CA ILE A 102 2.36 4.11 -3.11
C ILE A 102 1.40 3.38 -2.20
N TYR A 103 1.08 2.13 -2.53
CA TYR A 103 0.25 1.28 -1.69
C TYR A 103 0.88 -0.08 -1.45
N GLN A 104 0.50 -0.69 -0.33
CA GLN A 104 0.78 -2.07 0.02
C GLN A 104 -0.53 -2.78 0.31
N LEU A 105 -0.73 -3.92 -0.33
CA LEU A 105 -1.76 -4.90 -0.01
C LEU A 105 -1.12 -6.03 0.78
N ASP A 106 -1.76 -6.42 1.87
CA ASP A 106 -1.35 -7.49 2.75
C ASP A 106 -2.54 -8.45 2.95
N MET A 107 -2.41 -9.66 2.40
CA MET A 107 -3.44 -10.68 2.49
C MET A 107 -3.32 -11.41 3.82
N GLN A 108 -4.33 -11.27 4.67
CA GLN A 108 -4.31 -11.75 6.05
C GLN A 108 -4.75 -13.23 6.13
N PHE A 109 -4.11 -14.11 5.34
CA PHE A 109 -4.49 -15.53 5.27
C PHE A 109 -4.31 -16.27 6.59
N GLU A 110 -3.41 -15.82 7.46
CA GLU A 110 -3.23 -16.39 8.81
C GLU A 110 -4.47 -16.25 9.71
N GLN A 111 -5.42 -15.37 9.36
CA GLN A 111 -6.68 -15.23 10.07
C GLN A 111 -7.75 -16.23 9.60
N LEU A 112 -7.47 -17.01 8.56
CA LEU A 112 -8.40 -17.98 8.00
C LEU A 112 -8.22 -19.35 8.64
N THR A 113 -9.31 -20.09 8.75
CA THR A 113 -9.28 -21.49 9.19
C THR A 113 -8.74 -22.42 8.11
N THR A 114 -8.89 -22.05 6.83
CA THR A 114 -8.30 -22.73 5.68
C THR A 114 -6.96 -22.12 5.32
N LYS A 115 -5.97 -22.95 5.00
CA LYS A 115 -4.66 -22.47 4.56
C LYS A 115 -4.71 -21.96 3.13
N MET A 116 -4.47 -20.68 2.93
CA MET A 116 -4.47 -20.06 1.60
C MET A 116 -3.09 -19.49 1.28
N LYS A 117 -2.74 -19.41 0.00
CA LYS A 117 -1.54 -18.69 -0.46
C LYS A 117 -1.86 -17.82 -1.67
N LEU A 118 -1.14 -16.70 -1.80
CA LEU A 118 -1.13 -15.89 -3.01
C LEU A 118 -0.35 -16.63 -4.09
N VAL A 119 -0.91 -16.72 -5.30
CA VAL A 119 -0.27 -17.41 -6.43
C VAL A 119 0.11 -16.48 -7.58
N LYS A 120 -0.64 -15.41 -7.78
CA LYS A 120 -0.40 -14.45 -8.86
C LYS A 120 -1.03 -13.09 -8.53
N VAL A 121 -0.41 -12.03 -9.02
CA VAL A 121 -0.99 -10.68 -9.04
C VAL A 121 -0.92 -10.14 -10.46
N GLU A 122 -2.00 -9.53 -10.93
CA GLU A 122 -2.01 -8.70 -12.13
C GLU A 122 -2.29 -7.25 -11.71
N ASN A 123 -1.57 -6.30 -12.31
CA ASN A 123 -1.67 -4.90 -11.97
C ASN A 123 -1.65 -4.05 -13.23
N TRP A 124 -2.67 -3.21 -13.43
CA TRP A 124 -2.75 -2.38 -14.62
C TRP A 124 -3.48 -1.06 -14.37
N PHE A 125 -3.28 -0.12 -15.29
CA PHE A 125 -4.03 1.13 -15.38
C PHE A 125 -5.07 1.02 -16.48
N GLN A 126 -6.29 1.47 -16.20
CA GLN A 126 -7.40 1.48 -17.15
C GLN A 126 -8.29 2.70 -16.90
N LYS A 127 -8.82 3.31 -17.96
CA LYS A 127 -9.81 4.39 -17.83
C LYS A 127 -11.20 3.80 -17.71
N ALA A 128 -12.07 4.45 -16.93
CA ALA A 128 -13.48 4.06 -16.85
C ALA A 128 -14.12 4.06 -18.25
N GLY A 129 -14.72 2.93 -18.64
CA GLY A 129 -15.38 2.77 -19.94
C GLY A 129 -14.43 2.53 -21.13
N ASN A 130 -13.12 2.35 -20.91
CA ASN A 130 -12.15 1.95 -21.93
C ASN A 130 -11.66 0.52 -21.68
N GLU A 131 -11.39 -0.25 -22.72
CA GLU A 131 -10.85 -1.62 -22.65
C GLU A 131 -9.32 -1.68 -22.64
N GLU A 132 -8.65 -0.59 -23.02
CA GLU A 132 -7.18 -0.52 -23.06
C GLU A 132 -6.58 -0.65 -21.66
N LYS A 133 -5.72 -1.65 -21.48
CA LYS A 133 -4.99 -1.93 -20.25
C LYS A 133 -3.52 -1.59 -20.44
N ILE A 134 -2.98 -0.80 -19.52
CA ILE A 134 -1.56 -0.49 -19.46
C ILE A 134 -0.99 -1.16 -18.22
N GLU A 135 -0.15 -2.17 -18.40
CA GLU A 135 0.49 -2.87 -17.28
C GLU A 135 1.26 -1.90 -16.38
N ASN A 136 1.15 -2.10 -15.06
CA ASN A 136 1.94 -1.36 -14.10
C ASN A 136 3.28 -2.06 -13.87
N THR A 137 4.37 -1.39 -14.20
CA THR A 137 5.74 -1.93 -14.04
C THR A 137 6.34 -1.61 -12.68
N ASP A 138 5.82 -0.62 -11.95
CA ASP A 138 6.34 -0.18 -10.66
C ASP A 138 5.72 -1.00 -9.52
N ILE A 139 5.97 -2.32 -9.54
CA ILE A 139 5.37 -3.30 -8.64
C ILE A 139 6.42 -4.16 -7.92
N SER A 140 6.10 -4.62 -6.71
CA SER A 140 6.85 -5.64 -5.97
C SER A 140 5.88 -6.62 -5.32
N THR A 141 5.91 -7.86 -5.78
CA THR A 141 5.10 -8.96 -5.26
C THR A 141 5.97 -9.90 -4.43
N ASN A 142 5.54 -10.22 -3.21
CA ASN A 142 6.13 -11.28 -2.41
C ASN A 142 5.08 -12.35 -2.11
N LEU A 143 5.18 -13.47 -2.82
CA LEU A 143 4.27 -14.61 -2.68
C LEU A 143 4.45 -15.36 -1.35
N ALA A 144 5.63 -15.28 -0.73
CA ALA A 144 5.90 -15.95 0.55
C ALA A 144 5.26 -15.21 1.72
N SER A 145 5.25 -13.88 1.70
CA SER A 145 4.57 -13.06 2.70
C SER A 145 3.14 -12.68 2.32
N ASN A 146 2.65 -13.11 1.14
CA ASN A 146 1.34 -12.75 0.60
C ASN A 146 1.13 -11.21 0.57
N THR A 147 2.13 -10.48 0.09
CA THR A 147 2.08 -9.02 -0.01
C THR A 147 2.33 -8.53 -1.44
N GLN A 148 1.70 -7.40 -1.78
CA GLN A 148 1.88 -6.69 -3.03
C GLN A 148 2.10 -5.21 -2.74
N LYS A 149 3.14 -4.62 -3.32
CA LYS A 149 3.37 -3.17 -3.32
C LYS A 149 3.33 -2.65 -4.75
N ALA A 150 2.81 -1.44 -4.95
CA ALA A 150 2.91 -0.77 -6.23
C ALA A 150 2.80 0.74 -6.10
N VAL A 151 3.27 1.44 -7.14
CA VAL A 151 3.10 2.88 -7.30
C VAL A 151 2.07 3.22 -8.37
N ILE A 152 1.32 4.27 -8.09
CA ILE A 152 0.46 4.97 -9.04
C ILE A 152 1.10 6.35 -9.29
N PRO A 153 1.78 6.53 -10.43
CA PRO A 153 2.48 7.78 -10.69
C PRO A 153 1.49 8.91 -11.01
N ILE A 154 1.84 10.14 -10.62
CA ILE A 154 1.03 11.34 -10.85
C ILE A 154 0.60 11.54 -12.30
N SER A 155 1.40 11.10 -13.27
CA SER A 155 1.04 11.14 -14.70
C SER A 155 -0.22 10.33 -15.01
N LYS A 156 -0.35 9.12 -14.43
CA LYS A 156 -1.54 8.28 -14.59
C LYS A 156 -2.76 8.87 -13.88
N ILE A 157 -2.54 9.52 -12.73
CA ILE A 157 -3.60 10.20 -11.98
C ILE A 157 -4.16 11.39 -12.77
N ASN A 158 -3.27 12.24 -13.30
CA ASN A 158 -3.62 13.39 -14.12
C ASN A 158 -4.40 13.00 -15.38
N ASP A 159 -4.02 11.87 -15.99
CA ASP A 159 -4.68 11.29 -17.16
C ASP A 159 -5.99 10.55 -16.84
N LYS A 160 -6.42 10.56 -15.57
CA LYS A 160 -7.66 9.95 -15.06
C LYS A 160 -7.71 8.43 -15.21
N TYR A 161 -6.58 7.75 -15.04
CA TYR A 161 -6.55 6.29 -14.93
C TYR A 161 -6.97 5.82 -13.54
N LEU A 162 -7.70 4.71 -13.51
CA LEU A 162 -7.89 3.87 -12.33
C LEU A 162 -6.78 2.83 -12.28
N ASN A 163 -6.37 2.42 -11.09
CA ASN A 163 -5.45 1.30 -10.91
C ASN A 163 -6.21 0.06 -10.49
N HIS A 164 -6.04 -1.01 -11.25
CA HIS A 164 -6.70 -2.29 -11.05
C HIS A 164 -5.66 -3.30 -10.57
N VAL A 165 -6.00 -4.03 -9.51
CA VAL A 165 -5.16 -5.07 -8.92
C VAL A 165 -5.97 -6.34 -8.80
N LYS A 166 -5.62 -7.36 -9.57
CA LYS A 166 -6.27 -8.66 -9.52
C LYS A 166 -5.39 -9.66 -8.80
N LEU A 167 -5.87 -10.13 -7.66
CA LEU A 167 -5.19 -11.07 -6.79
C LEU A 167 -5.71 -12.47 -7.05
N TYR A 168 -4.83 -13.43 -7.23
CA TYR A 168 -5.15 -14.84 -7.41
C TYR A 168 -4.56 -15.63 -6.24
N PHE A 169 -5.36 -16.51 -5.65
CA PHE A 169 -4.95 -17.29 -4.49
C PHE A 169 -5.50 -18.72 -4.57
N GLU A 170 -4.86 -19.61 -3.83
CA GLU A 170 -5.12 -21.05 -3.84
C GLU A 170 -5.27 -21.57 -2.41
N TRP A 171 -6.25 -22.45 -2.19
CA TRP A 171 -6.36 -23.24 -0.97
C TRP A 171 -5.32 -24.36 -1.00
N ILE A 172 -4.44 -24.39 0.00
CA ILE A 172 -3.39 -25.38 0.17
C ILE A 172 -3.81 -26.44 1.18
N ASN A 173 -3.54 -27.70 0.82
CA ASN A 173 -3.74 -28.82 1.73
C ASN A 173 -2.77 -28.71 2.91
N ASP A 174 -3.29 -28.78 4.13
CA ASP A 174 -2.48 -28.93 5.33
C ASP A 174 -2.85 -30.23 6.02
N GLU A 175 -1.90 -31.19 6.04
CA GLU A 175 -2.12 -32.50 6.64
C GLU A 175 -2.50 -32.43 8.12
N ASN A 176 -2.11 -31.35 8.82
CA ASN A 176 -2.47 -31.13 10.21
C ASN A 176 -3.88 -30.57 10.38
N ASN A 177 -4.51 -30.11 9.30
CA ASN A 177 -5.83 -29.49 9.27
C ASN A 177 -6.89 -30.33 8.54
N ASN A 178 -6.55 -31.58 8.15
CA ASN A 178 -7.39 -32.45 7.33
C ASN A 178 -8.85 -32.59 7.83
N ALA A 179 -9.09 -32.57 9.14
CA ALA A 179 -10.43 -32.66 9.71
C ALA A 179 -11.29 -31.42 9.38
N ILE A 180 -10.73 -30.22 9.56
CA ILE A 180 -11.40 -28.95 9.24
C ILE A 180 -11.54 -28.80 7.72
N ASP A 181 -10.50 -29.14 6.97
CA ASP A 181 -10.54 -29.07 5.51
C ASP A 181 -11.63 -29.98 4.94
N SER A 182 -11.81 -31.18 5.53
CA SER A 182 -12.87 -32.11 5.15
C SER A 182 -14.27 -31.60 5.52
N GLU A 183 -14.42 -30.91 6.65
CA GLU A 183 -15.70 -30.32 7.07
C GLU A 183 -16.14 -29.19 6.12
N ILE A 184 -15.21 -28.28 5.82
CA ILE A 184 -15.44 -27.17 4.89
C ILE A 184 -15.70 -27.69 3.48
N GLY A 185 -14.93 -28.67 3.00
CA GLY A 185 -15.11 -29.22 1.66
C GLY A 185 -16.37 -30.08 1.46
N GLN A 186 -16.97 -30.55 2.56
CA GLN A 186 -18.26 -31.24 2.53
C GLN A 186 -19.45 -30.28 2.58
N THR A 187 -19.24 -29.05 3.07
CA THR A 187 -20.26 -28.01 3.13
C THR A 187 -20.62 -27.54 1.72
N GLU A 188 -21.89 -27.71 1.33
CA GLU A 188 -22.39 -27.17 0.07
C GLU A 188 -22.36 -25.64 0.11
N ASN A 189 -21.80 -25.01 -0.93
CA ASN A 189 -21.60 -23.56 -1.00
C ASN A 189 -20.75 -23.02 0.18
N ALA A 190 -19.74 -23.77 0.64
CA ALA A 190 -18.74 -23.22 1.55
C ALA A 190 -18.19 -21.90 0.98
N LYS A 191 -18.10 -20.86 1.81
CA LYS A 191 -17.66 -19.52 1.41
C LYS A 191 -16.42 -19.14 2.19
N ILE A 192 -15.41 -18.62 1.51
CA ILE A 192 -14.22 -18.06 2.16
C ILE A 192 -14.35 -16.55 2.12
N SER A 193 -14.15 -15.90 3.26
CA SER A 193 -14.02 -14.45 3.35
C SER A 193 -12.56 -14.13 3.63
N VAL A 194 -11.84 -13.55 2.68
CA VAL A 194 -10.41 -13.25 2.84
C VAL A 194 -10.24 -11.82 3.36
N PRO A 195 -9.69 -11.60 4.56
CA PRO A 195 -9.33 -10.27 5.02
C PRO A 195 -8.08 -9.77 4.29
N LEU A 196 -8.12 -8.51 3.89
CA LEU A 196 -7.09 -7.82 3.13
C LEU A 196 -6.85 -6.46 3.76
N LYS A 197 -5.61 -6.14 4.10
CA LYS A 197 -5.21 -4.84 4.61
C LYS A 197 -4.57 -4.03 3.49
N ILE A 198 -5.06 -2.81 3.25
CA ILE A 198 -4.41 -1.83 2.38
C ILE A 198 -3.75 -0.74 3.21
N ASN A 199 -2.51 -0.39 2.87
CA ASN A 199 -1.83 0.80 3.36
C ASN A 199 -1.51 1.69 2.17
N LEU A 200 -1.84 2.97 2.23
CA LEU A 200 -1.52 3.94 1.18
C LEU A 200 -0.82 5.14 1.81
N LYS A 201 0.15 5.70 1.07
CA LYS A 201 0.81 6.94 1.42
C LYS A 201 1.27 7.66 0.16
N GLN A 202 1.66 8.92 0.31
CA GLN A 202 2.32 9.65 -0.76
C GLN A 202 3.62 8.95 -1.14
N TYR A 203 3.84 8.77 -2.44
CA TYR A 203 5.09 8.28 -2.98
C TYR A 203 6.09 9.43 -3.12
N THR A 204 7.27 9.25 -2.55
CA THR A 204 8.35 10.26 -2.48
C THR A 204 9.63 9.80 -3.17
N GLY A 205 9.60 8.66 -3.88
CA GLY A 205 10.74 8.09 -4.60
C GLY A 205 11.36 6.87 -3.92
N GLU A 206 10.65 6.22 -3.00
CA GLU A 206 11.13 5.00 -2.35
C GLU A 206 11.37 3.86 -3.35
N VAL A 207 12.42 3.08 -3.16
CA VAL A 207 12.69 1.91 -4.01
C VAL A 207 11.61 0.84 -3.78
N ILE A 208 10.96 0.42 -4.86
CA ILE A 208 9.95 -0.64 -4.86
C ILE A 208 10.63 -1.90 -5.40
N GLY A 209 11.28 -2.66 -4.54
CA GLY A 209 12.06 -3.83 -4.95
C GLY A 209 12.53 -4.67 -3.77
N ASN A 210 12.63 -5.98 -3.99
CA ASN A 210 12.92 -6.98 -2.97
C ASN A 210 14.20 -6.64 -2.22
N GLU A 211 14.10 -6.48 -0.89
CA GLU A 211 15.25 -6.71 -0.02
C GLU A 211 15.69 -8.16 -0.23
N GLN A 212 16.59 -8.41 -1.17
CA GLN A 212 17.45 -9.57 -1.12
C GLN A 212 18.37 -9.34 0.08
N GLY A 213 17.94 -9.80 1.25
CA GLY A 213 18.84 -10.05 2.36
C GLY A 213 19.88 -11.05 1.88
N ASN A 214 21.14 -10.62 1.87
CA ASN A 214 22.31 -11.50 1.82
C ASN A 214 22.28 -12.51 2.96
#